data_AF-A0A3B8L8Z8-F1
#
_entry.id   AF-A0A3B8L8Z8-F1
#
_cell.length_a   1.000
_cell.length_b   1.000
_cell.length_c   1.000
_cell.angle_alpha   90.00
_cell.angle_beta   90.00
_cell.angle_gamma   90.00
#
_symmetry.space_group_name_H-M   'P 1'
#
loop_
_entity.id
_entity.type
_entity.pdbx_description
1 polymer ?
#
loop_
_entity_poly.entity_id
_entity_poly.type
_entity_poly.pdbx_seq_one_letter_code
_entity_poly.pdbx_strand_id
1 'polypeptide(L)'
;RVFAERTCQTVITSEWCDGDDFYTFAARASREEKDVVARLLMRFAYECMFSLGMLNADPHPGNYLFPQDGRVVFLDFGCVKHFPKAFLAHERRLQLILMDNRKEDFRDALMETGMVAKPKKFDFDAHWEMLRHMSKPYTVKHFRFTSDYIKRGMEYNQPSNTNMLYLAIPPEWIWWQRLQWGLHAVLMRLDAEGDFQTLFRDILSTSRVGDI
;
A
#
# COMPACT_ATOMS: atom_id res chain seq x y z
N ARG A 1 -13.08 -19.48 -6.16
CA ARG A 1 -12.56 -20.75 -5.60
C ARG A 1 -11.45 -21.34 -6.47
N VAL A 2 -10.49 -22.11 -5.93
CA VAL A 2 -9.51 -22.89 -6.73
C VAL A 2 -9.92 -24.37 -6.78
N PHE A 3 -9.76 -25.01 -7.93
CA PHE A 3 -10.01 -26.44 -8.15
C PHE A 3 -8.68 -27.20 -8.14
N ALA A 4 -8.29 -27.72 -6.98
CA ALA A 4 -7.00 -28.36 -6.75
C ALA A 4 -6.80 -29.59 -7.65
N GLU A 5 -7.86 -30.37 -7.88
CA GLU A 5 -7.88 -31.57 -8.72
C GLU A 5 -7.68 -31.28 -10.22
N ARG A 6 -7.78 -30.00 -10.63
CA ARG A 6 -7.51 -29.53 -12.01
C ARG A 6 -6.33 -28.57 -12.08
N THR A 7 -5.57 -28.45 -10.99
CA THR A 7 -4.39 -27.59 -10.91
C THR A 7 -3.15 -28.47 -10.90
N CYS A 8 -2.14 -28.08 -11.66
CA CYS A 8 -0.85 -28.75 -11.73
C CYS A 8 0.27 -27.70 -11.81
N GLN A 9 1.52 -28.15 -11.98
CA GLN A 9 2.69 -27.28 -11.95
C GLN A 9 2.64 -26.11 -12.94
N THR A 10 1.97 -26.27 -14.08
CA THR A 10 1.92 -25.26 -15.17
C THR A 10 0.50 -24.78 -15.49
N VAL A 11 -0.52 -25.23 -14.75
CA VAL A 11 -1.92 -24.87 -14.98
C VAL A 11 -2.60 -24.64 -13.63
N ILE A 12 -3.19 -23.46 -13.43
CA ILE A 12 -4.06 -23.16 -12.29
C ILE A 12 -5.50 -23.11 -12.80
N THR A 13 -6.39 -23.88 -12.17
CA THR A 13 -7.82 -23.87 -12.51
C THR A 13 -8.61 -23.27 -11.35
N SER A 14 -9.32 -22.17 -11.61
CA SER A 14 -10.18 -21.49 -10.65
C SER A 14 -11.61 -21.39 -11.16
N GLU A 15 -12.50 -20.99 -10.24
CA GLU A 15 -13.85 -20.57 -10.54
C GLU A 15 -13.83 -19.36 -11.47
N TRP A 16 -14.57 -19.48 -12.57
CA TRP A 16 -14.80 -18.37 -13.47
C TRP A 16 -15.55 -17.25 -12.74
N CYS A 17 -15.05 -16.03 -12.86
CA CYS A 17 -15.66 -14.85 -12.28
C CYS A 17 -16.00 -13.88 -13.41
N ASP A 18 -17.27 -13.54 -13.57
CA ASP A 18 -17.71 -12.49 -14.49
C ASP A 18 -17.57 -11.10 -13.86
N GLY A 19 -17.38 -10.08 -14.69
CA GLY A 19 -17.29 -8.70 -14.26
C GLY A 19 -16.55 -7.85 -15.28
N ASP A 20 -16.64 -6.54 -15.13
CA ASP A 20 -15.86 -5.64 -15.97
C ASP A 20 -14.39 -5.72 -15.61
N ASP A 21 -13.53 -5.59 -16.63
CA ASP A 21 -12.14 -5.26 -16.40
C ASP A 21 -12.01 -3.86 -15.79
N PHE A 22 -10.83 -3.56 -15.27
CA PHE A 22 -10.57 -2.28 -14.62
C PHE A 22 -10.87 -1.04 -15.48
N TYR A 23 -10.51 -1.04 -16.76
CA TYR A 23 -10.68 0.14 -17.61
C TYR A 23 -12.14 0.33 -18.00
N THR A 24 -12.84 -0.76 -18.28
CA THR A 24 -14.29 -0.77 -18.53
C THR A 24 -15.04 -0.25 -17.30
N PHE A 25 -14.73 -0.77 -16.11
CA PHE A 25 -15.28 -0.27 -14.84
C PHE A 25 -14.98 1.22 -14.63
N ALA A 26 -13.71 1.62 -14.77
CA ALA A 26 -13.29 3.01 -14.57
C ALA A 26 -13.98 3.98 -15.55
N ALA A 27 -14.32 3.54 -16.76
CA ALA A 27 -15.02 4.36 -17.73
C ALA A 27 -16.51 4.54 -17.39
N ARG A 28 -17.20 3.47 -16.98
CA ARG A 28 -18.66 3.50 -16.77
C ARG A 28 -19.10 3.88 -15.36
N ALA A 29 -18.29 3.58 -14.35
CA ALA A 29 -18.71 3.67 -12.95
C ALA A 29 -18.88 5.12 -12.51
N SER A 30 -19.89 5.33 -11.66
CA SER A 30 -20.12 6.57 -10.94
C SER A 30 -18.94 6.89 -10.01
N ARG A 31 -18.89 8.14 -9.53
CA ARG A 31 -17.83 8.56 -8.60
C ARG A 31 -17.92 7.77 -7.30
N GLU A 32 -19.14 7.58 -6.81
CA GLU A 32 -19.44 6.89 -5.57
C GLU A 32 -18.99 5.43 -5.62
N GLU A 33 -19.25 4.72 -6.73
CA GLU A 33 -18.77 3.36 -6.96
C GLU A 33 -17.24 3.27 -6.96
N LYS A 34 -16.57 4.22 -7.65
CA LYS A 34 -15.10 4.29 -7.70
C LYS A 34 -14.49 4.51 -6.33
N ASP A 35 -15.08 5.39 -5.52
CA ASP A 35 -14.59 5.68 -4.18
C ASP A 35 -14.83 4.51 -3.22
N VAL A 36 -15.94 3.77 -3.36
CA VAL A 36 -16.18 2.51 -2.62
C VAL A 36 -15.12 1.48 -2.99
N VAL A 37 -14.91 1.23 -4.28
CA VAL A 37 -13.89 0.30 -4.78
C VAL A 37 -12.49 0.70 -4.30
N ALA A 38 -12.15 1.98 -4.34
CA ALA A 38 -10.86 2.48 -3.86
C ALA A 38 -10.62 2.13 -2.39
N ARG A 39 -11.62 2.31 -1.53
CA ARG A 39 -11.55 1.93 -0.12
C ARG A 39 -11.44 0.42 0.06
N LEU A 40 -12.16 -0.38 -0.74
CA LEU A 40 -12.07 -1.85 -0.69
C LEU A 40 -10.67 -2.35 -1.08
N LEU A 41 -10.10 -1.83 -2.17
CA LEU A 41 -8.76 -2.17 -2.62
C LEU A 41 -7.71 -1.83 -1.55
N MET A 42 -7.80 -0.64 -0.96
CA MET A 42 -6.89 -0.22 0.10
C MET A 42 -7.06 -1.04 1.39
N ARG A 43 -8.31 -1.29 1.80
CA ARG A 43 -8.61 -2.11 2.97
C ARG A 43 -8.01 -3.50 2.81
N PHE A 44 -8.31 -4.17 1.69
CA PHE A 44 -7.77 -5.49 1.40
C PHE A 44 -6.23 -5.49 1.46
N ALA A 45 -5.58 -4.57 0.76
CA ALA A 45 -4.12 -4.50 0.69
C ALA A 45 -3.45 -4.32 2.07
N TYR A 46 -3.99 -3.41 2.91
CA TYR A 46 -3.36 -3.05 4.18
C TYR A 46 -3.79 -3.92 5.35
N GLU A 47 -5.01 -4.47 5.36
CA GLU A 47 -5.40 -5.49 6.34
C GLU A 47 -4.61 -6.78 6.13
N CYS A 48 -4.37 -7.20 4.88
CA CYS A 48 -3.49 -8.34 4.63
C CYS A 48 -2.13 -8.12 5.33
N MET A 49 -1.55 -6.93 5.15
CA MET A 49 -0.22 -6.64 5.70
C MET A 49 -0.25 -6.54 7.24
N PHE A 50 -1.09 -5.67 7.80
CA PHE A 50 -1.03 -5.33 9.22
C PHE A 50 -1.79 -6.30 10.12
N SER A 51 -2.73 -7.09 9.59
CA SER A 51 -3.49 -8.12 10.33
C SER A 51 -2.95 -9.51 10.07
N LEU A 52 -2.74 -9.88 8.80
CA LEU A 52 -2.37 -11.24 8.40
C LEU A 52 -0.86 -11.42 8.23
N GLY A 53 -0.08 -10.34 8.28
CA GLY A 53 1.37 -10.37 8.14
C GLY A 53 1.85 -10.74 6.73
N MET A 54 1.01 -10.54 5.72
CA MET A 54 1.32 -10.87 4.33
C MET A 54 0.77 -9.81 3.38
N LEU A 55 1.38 -9.59 2.22
CA LEU A 55 0.81 -8.69 1.21
C LEU A 55 1.05 -9.21 -0.20
N ASN A 56 0.10 -8.99 -1.10
CA ASN A 56 0.31 -9.23 -2.52
C ASN A 56 0.95 -7.98 -3.14
N ALA A 57 2.21 -8.09 -3.58
CA ALA A 57 2.99 -6.93 -4.04
C ALA A 57 2.72 -6.53 -5.50
N ASP A 58 1.69 -7.11 -6.15
CA ASP A 58 1.32 -6.80 -7.53
C ASP A 58 -0.11 -6.23 -7.63
N PRO A 59 -0.26 -4.90 -7.47
CA PRO A 59 -1.56 -4.25 -7.56
C PRO A 59 -1.98 -3.95 -9.01
N HIS A 60 -1.52 -4.72 -10.01
CA HIS A 60 -1.78 -4.42 -11.41
C HIS A 60 -3.29 -4.32 -11.73
N PRO A 61 -3.77 -3.32 -12.50
CA PRO A 61 -5.19 -3.18 -12.84
C PRO A 61 -5.85 -4.43 -13.43
N GLY A 62 -5.10 -5.21 -14.21
CA GLY A 62 -5.57 -6.47 -14.81
C GLY A 62 -5.86 -7.59 -13.80
N ASN A 63 -5.47 -7.42 -12.53
CA ASN A 63 -5.71 -8.40 -11.48
C ASN A 63 -7.09 -8.21 -10.80
N TYR A 64 -7.90 -7.26 -11.27
CA TYR A 64 -9.21 -6.95 -10.70
C TYR A 64 -10.33 -7.14 -11.71
N LEU A 65 -11.42 -7.77 -11.28
CA LEU A 65 -12.71 -7.71 -11.95
C LEU A 65 -13.76 -7.08 -11.05
N PHE A 66 -14.73 -6.42 -11.69
CA PHE A 66 -15.80 -5.69 -11.03
C PHE A 66 -17.16 -6.24 -11.46
N PRO A 67 -17.69 -7.25 -10.75
CA PRO A 67 -19.05 -7.73 -10.97
C PRO A 67 -20.09 -6.63 -10.67
N GLN A 68 -21.30 -6.80 -11.22
CA GLN A 68 -22.40 -5.83 -11.04
C GLN A 68 -22.97 -5.81 -9.61
N ASP A 69 -22.60 -6.75 -8.75
CA ASP A 69 -23.05 -6.85 -7.36
C ASP A 69 -22.22 -6.01 -6.36
N GLY A 70 -21.27 -5.22 -6.86
CA GLY A 70 -20.45 -4.31 -6.05
C GLY A 70 -19.26 -4.96 -5.36
N ARG A 71 -18.99 -6.25 -5.62
CA ARG A 71 -17.76 -6.90 -5.15
C ARG A 71 -16.54 -6.46 -5.97
N VAL A 72 -15.36 -6.76 -5.44
CA VAL A 72 -14.09 -6.72 -6.19
C VAL A 72 -13.52 -8.13 -6.18
N VAL A 73 -13.24 -8.67 -7.35
CA VAL A 73 -12.60 -9.98 -7.51
C VAL A 73 -11.12 -9.77 -7.77
N PHE A 74 -10.27 -10.40 -6.95
CA PHE A 74 -8.82 -10.44 -7.11
C PHE A 74 -8.45 -11.75 -7.82
N LEU A 75 -7.80 -11.65 -8.98
CA LEU A 75 -7.47 -12.79 -9.83
C LEU A 75 -6.10 -13.40 -9.52
N ASP A 76 -5.11 -12.55 -9.24
CA ASP A 76 -3.70 -12.95 -9.13
C ASP A 76 -3.20 -12.83 -7.69
N PHE A 77 -2.57 -13.90 -7.20
CA PHE A 77 -1.91 -13.99 -5.88
C PHE A 77 -0.45 -14.46 -6.00
N GLY A 78 0.16 -14.36 -7.18
CA GLY A 78 1.51 -14.83 -7.50
C GLY A 78 2.63 -14.01 -6.87
N CYS A 79 2.34 -12.83 -6.33
CA CYS A 79 3.32 -11.95 -5.68
C CYS A 79 3.09 -11.77 -4.17
N VAL A 80 2.52 -12.76 -3.49
CA VAL A 80 2.36 -12.73 -2.02
C VAL A 80 3.71 -12.82 -1.31
N LYS A 81 3.92 -11.92 -0.33
CA LYS A 81 5.10 -11.82 0.53
C LYS A 81 4.68 -11.89 1.98
N HIS A 82 5.48 -12.54 2.82
CA HIS A 82 5.28 -12.61 4.27
C HIS A 82 6.28 -11.70 4.98
N PHE A 83 5.84 -11.10 6.08
CA PHE A 83 6.61 -10.07 6.78
C PHE A 83 6.92 -10.51 8.21
N PRO A 84 8.16 -10.33 8.68
CA PRO A 84 8.49 -10.55 10.08
C PRO A 84 7.63 -9.67 10.99
N LYS A 85 7.20 -10.21 12.14
CA LYS A 85 6.40 -9.45 13.12
C LYS A 85 7.09 -8.16 13.57
N ALA A 86 8.42 -8.20 13.73
CA ALA A 86 9.22 -7.03 14.10
C ALA A 86 9.12 -5.92 13.05
N PHE A 87 9.27 -6.26 11.75
CA PHE A 87 9.10 -5.29 10.67
C PHE A 87 7.72 -4.63 10.70
N LEU A 88 6.65 -5.42 10.84
CA LEU A 88 5.28 -4.90 10.90
C LEU A 88 5.04 -4.00 12.12
N ALA A 89 5.65 -4.30 13.26
CA ALA A 89 5.58 -3.48 14.46
C ALA A 89 6.28 -2.12 14.27
N HIS A 90 7.50 -2.13 13.70
CA HIS A 90 8.23 -0.89 13.42
C HIS A 90 7.52 -0.04 12.35
N GLU A 91 7.05 -0.67 11.26
CA GLU A 91 6.30 0.03 10.21
C GLU A 91 5.01 0.63 10.75
N ARG A 92 4.25 -0.12 11.56
CA ARG A 92 3.04 0.42 12.23
C ARG A 92 3.35 1.62 13.09
N ARG A 93 4.39 1.54 13.92
CA ARG A 93 4.81 2.67 14.78
C ARG A 93 5.16 3.88 13.93
N LEU A 94 5.91 3.68 12.84
CA LEU A 94 6.31 4.75 11.92
C LEU A 94 5.10 5.41 11.25
N GLN A 95 4.14 4.62 10.78
CA GLN A 95 2.90 5.13 10.17
C GLN A 95 2.07 5.95 11.16
N LEU A 96 1.92 5.48 12.41
CA LEU A 96 1.20 6.25 13.43
C LEU A 96 1.89 7.58 13.75
N ILE A 97 3.23 7.60 13.84
CA ILE A 97 4.02 8.82 14.03
C ILE A 97 3.81 9.82 12.89
N LEU A 98 3.79 9.34 11.64
CA LEU A 98 3.53 10.17 10.46
C LEU A 98 2.10 10.73 10.48
N MET A 99 1.11 9.90 10.81
CA MET A 99 -0.30 10.28 10.92
C MET A 99 -0.56 11.31 12.01
N ASP A 100 0.12 11.19 13.15
CA ASP A 100 -0.03 12.08 14.31
C ASP A 100 0.93 13.28 14.26
N ASN A 101 1.74 13.40 13.20
CA ASN A 101 2.72 14.47 13.00
C ASN A 101 3.74 14.62 14.16
N ARG A 102 4.16 13.50 14.76
CA ARG A 102 5.08 13.44 15.91
C ARG A 102 6.54 13.42 15.46
N LYS A 103 6.99 14.50 14.82
CA LYS A 103 8.33 14.59 14.21
C LYS A 103 9.47 14.31 15.22
N GLU A 104 9.27 14.67 16.47
CA GLU A 104 10.19 14.42 17.59
C GLU A 104 10.51 12.93 17.79
N ASP A 105 9.55 12.03 17.53
CA ASP A 105 9.71 10.58 17.70
C ASP A 105 10.26 9.90 16.44
N PHE A 106 10.28 10.61 15.31
CA PHE A 106 10.56 10.05 14.00
C PHE A 106 11.95 9.44 13.90
N ARG A 107 12.96 10.14 14.42
CA ARG A 107 14.35 9.72 14.32
C ARG A 107 14.55 8.33 14.91
N ASP A 108 14.07 8.13 16.13
CA ASP A 108 14.22 6.86 16.85
C ASP A 108 13.40 5.75 16.17
N ALA A 109 12.17 6.07 15.76
CA ALA A 109 11.33 5.11 15.03
C ALA A 109 11.93 4.67 13.69
N LEU A 110 12.52 5.60 12.93
CA LEU A 110 13.17 5.29 11.66
C LEU A 110 14.46 4.48 11.87
N MET A 111 15.22 4.75 12.93
CA MET A 111 16.40 3.97 13.27
C MET A 111 16.06 2.51 13.56
N GLU A 112 14.96 2.25 14.27
CA GLU A 112 14.50 0.90 14.59
C GLU A 112 14.09 0.06 13.38
N THR A 113 13.70 0.69 12.26
CA THR A 113 13.38 -0.06 11.03
C THR A 113 14.62 -0.70 10.38
N GLY A 114 15.83 -0.26 10.78
CA GLY A 114 17.08 -0.67 10.16
C GLY A 114 17.40 0.08 8.85
N MET A 115 16.56 1.02 8.40
CA MET A 115 16.77 1.75 7.14
C MET A 115 17.98 2.69 7.15
N VAL A 116 18.51 3.04 8.32
CA VAL A 116 19.55 4.06 8.44
C VAL A 116 20.93 3.42 8.64
N ALA A 117 21.74 3.37 7.59
CA ALA A 117 23.07 2.75 7.64
C ALA A 117 24.11 3.64 8.36
N LYS A 118 24.05 4.96 8.16
CA LYS A 118 25.02 5.93 8.70
C LYS A 118 24.31 7.12 9.35
N PRO A 119 23.86 7.00 10.62
CA PRO A 119 23.02 8.00 11.27
C PRO A 119 23.63 9.41 11.32
N LYS A 120 24.96 9.52 11.45
CA LYS A 120 25.66 10.81 11.47
C LYS A 120 25.67 11.54 10.12
N LYS A 121 25.41 10.84 9.02
CA LYS A 121 25.37 11.38 7.66
C LYS A 121 23.96 11.40 7.06
N PHE A 122 22.99 10.88 7.80
CA PHE A 122 21.61 10.75 7.35
C PHE A 122 20.85 12.05 7.62
N ASP A 123 20.21 12.57 6.59
CA ASP A 123 19.35 13.73 6.66
C ASP A 123 17.93 13.31 7.06
N PHE A 124 17.67 13.29 8.37
CA PHE A 124 16.37 12.90 8.90
C PHE A 124 15.25 13.87 8.51
N ASP A 125 15.56 15.17 8.32
CA ASP A 125 14.54 16.15 7.93
C ASP A 125 14.09 15.92 6.49
N ALA A 126 15.04 15.69 5.56
CA ALA A 126 14.71 15.34 4.19
C ALA A 126 13.92 14.02 4.10
N HIS A 127 14.27 13.01 4.91
CA HIS A 127 13.54 11.74 4.93
C HIS A 127 12.14 11.86 5.55
N TRP A 128 11.98 12.72 6.56
CA TRP A 128 10.69 13.05 7.13
C TRP A 128 9.76 13.66 6.08
N GLU A 129 10.23 14.66 5.33
CA GLU A 129 9.44 15.29 4.26
C GLU A 129 9.05 14.30 3.17
N MET A 130 9.97 13.41 2.79
CA MET A 130 9.69 12.31 1.86
C MET A 130 8.55 11.41 2.37
N LEU A 131 8.67 10.87 3.58
CA LEU A 131 7.66 9.96 4.13
C LEU A 131 6.35 10.67 4.43
N ARG A 132 6.38 11.96 4.78
CA ARG A 132 5.18 12.80 4.92
C ARG A 132 4.45 12.98 3.60
N HIS A 133 5.16 13.19 2.49
CA HIS A 133 4.55 13.23 1.17
C HIS A 133 3.91 11.87 0.82
N MET A 134 4.64 10.76 1.01
CA MET A 134 4.12 9.41 0.76
C MET A 134 2.89 9.07 1.61
N SER A 135 2.84 9.59 2.83
CA SER A 135 1.75 9.35 3.79
C SER A 135 0.65 10.42 3.72
N LYS A 136 0.72 11.33 2.74
CA LYS A 136 -0.28 12.38 2.56
C LYS A 136 -1.72 11.86 2.49
N PRO A 137 -2.03 10.75 1.79
CA PRO A 137 -3.39 10.20 1.77
C PRO A 137 -3.94 9.85 3.16
N TYR A 138 -3.07 9.61 4.15
CA TYR A 138 -3.43 9.15 5.49
C TYR A 138 -3.31 10.23 6.57
N THR A 139 -2.79 11.40 6.21
CA THR A 139 -2.57 12.53 7.14
C THR A 139 -3.58 13.65 6.97
N VAL A 140 -4.47 13.55 5.98
CA VAL A 140 -5.55 14.52 5.73
C VAL A 140 -6.90 13.80 5.66
N LYS A 141 -7.97 14.50 6.05
CA LYS A 141 -9.33 13.94 6.12
C LYS A 141 -9.95 13.64 4.75
N HIS A 142 -9.52 14.36 3.71
CA HIS A 142 -10.00 14.14 2.35
C HIS A 142 -8.82 14.25 1.39
N PHE A 143 -8.61 13.21 0.58
CA PHE A 143 -7.51 13.15 -0.36
C PHE A 143 -7.99 12.63 -1.71
N ARG A 144 -7.53 13.25 -2.80
CA ARG A 144 -7.70 12.78 -4.18
C ARG A 144 -6.36 12.31 -4.74
N PHE A 145 -6.32 11.11 -5.28
CA PHE A 145 -5.12 10.59 -5.94
C PHE A 145 -4.95 11.25 -7.31
N THR A 146 -3.83 11.94 -7.51
CA THR A 146 -3.56 12.73 -8.73
C THR A 146 -2.23 12.35 -9.37
N SER A 147 -2.09 12.63 -10.67
CA SER A 147 -0.82 12.42 -11.38
C SER A 147 0.33 13.20 -10.76
N ASP A 148 0.09 14.44 -10.33
CA ASP A 148 1.11 15.27 -9.71
C ASP A 148 1.56 14.74 -8.34
N TYR A 149 0.64 14.13 -7.58
CA TYR A 149 1.00 13.44 -6.34
C TYR A 149 1.96 12.26 -6.61
N ILE A 150 1.62 11.43 -7.60
CA ILE A 150 2.47 10.29 -7.99
C ILE A 150 3.83 10.76 -8.52
N LYS A 151 3.84 11.75 -9.42
CA LYS A 151 5.08 12.31 -10.01
C LYS A 151 6.02 12.85 -8.94
N ARG A 152 5.52 13.68 -8.02
CA ARG A 152 6.30 14.18 -6.88
C ARG A 152 6.83 13.06 -5.99
N GLY A 153 6.04 11.99 -5.80
CA GLY A 153 6.49 10.80 -5.07
C GLY A 153 7.70 10.12 -5.72
N MET A 154 7.69 10.02 -7.05
CA MET A 154 8.77 9.40 -7.83
C MET A 154 10.06 10.23 -7.83
N GLU A 155 9.99 11.54 -7.61
CA GLU A 155 11.18 12.41 -7.50
C GLU A 155 12.06 12.02 -6.31
N TYR A 156 11.49 11.46 -5.24
CA TYR A 156 12.26 10.98 -4.08
C TYR A 156 13.10 9.73 -4.36
N ASN A 157 12.79 8.99 -5.43
CA ASN A 157 13.58 7.83 -5.86
C ASN A 157 14.74 8.23 -6.80
N GLN A 158 14.93 9.53 -7.06
CA GLN A 158 15.98 10.03 -7.94
C GLN A 158 17.33 10.11 -7.23
N PRO A 159 18.47 10.05 -7.96
CA PRO A 159 19.81 10.18 -7.37
C PRO A 159 20.06 11.49 -6.61
N SER A 160 19.22 12.50 -6.80
CA SER A 160 19.27 13.78 -6.07
C SER A 160 18.87 13.65 -4.59
N ASN A 161 18.28 12.53 -4.18
CA ASN A 161 17.95 12.30 -2.78
C ASN A 161 19.22 12.11 -1.94
N THR A 162 19.43 13.01 -0.98
CA THR A 162 20.62 13.12 -0.12
C THR A 162 20.91 11.86 0.69
N ASN A 163 19.89 11.05 0.95
CA ASN A 163 20.00 9.83 1.75
C ASN A 163 20.29 8.55 0.95
N MET A 164 20.30 8.61 -0.38
CA MET A 164 20.45 7.40 -1.24
C MET A 164 21.68 6.55 -0.88
N LEU A 165 22.80 7.18 -0.53
CA LEU A 165 24.05 6.50 -0.16
C LEU A 165 24.11 6.01 1.29
N TYR A 166 23.09 6.34 2.10
CA TYR A 166 23.04 6.09 3.54
C TYR A 166 21.83 5.26 3.96
N LEU A 167 21.04 4.78 2.99
CA LEU A 167 19.94 3.85 3.21
C LEU A 167 20.44 2.40 3.25
N ALA A 168 19.98 1.65 4.24
CA ALA A 168 20.06 0.19 4.30
C ALA A 168 18.63 -0.36 4.18
N ILE A 169 18.08 -0.31 2.96
CA ILE A 169 16.67 -0.64 2.73
C ILE A 169 16.40 -2.12 3.09
N PRO A 170 15.54 -2.42 4.08
CA PRO A 170 15.12 -3.78 4.36
C PRO A 170 14.40 -4.37 3.13
N PRO A 171 14.63 -5.65 2.77
CA PRO A 171 13.97 -6.27 1.61
C PRO A 171 12.44 -6.16 1.63
N GLU A 172 11.84 -6.26 2.81
CA GLU A 172 10.42 -6.10 3.06
C GLU A 172 9.90 -4.74 2.62
N TRP A 173 10.68 -3.68 2.86
CA TRP A 173 10.29 -2.33 2.51
C TRP A 173 10.16 -2.13 1.00
N ILE A 174 10.94 -2.84 0.19
CA ILE A 174 10.82 -2.81 -1.28
C ILE A 174 9.44 -3.32 -1.71
N TRP A 175 8.97 -4.42 -1.11
CA TRP A 175 7.65 -5.00 -1.42
C TRP A 175 6.51 -4.11 -0.93
N TRP A 176 6.66 -3.56 0.27
CA TRP A 176 5.72 -2.56 0.80
C TRP A 176 5.60 -1.34 -0.10
N GLN A 177 6.73 -0.75 -0.48
CA GLN A 177 6.79 0.43 -1.34
C GLN A 177 6.21 0.14 -2.73
N ARG A 178 6.49 -1.04 -3.29
CA ARG A 178 5.94 -1.49 -4.58
C ARG A 178 4.41 -1.59 -4.54
N LEU A 179 3.86 -2.21 -3.49
CA LEU A 179 2.41 -2.26 -3.30
C LEU A 179 1.82 -0.86 -3.12
N GLN A 180 2.39 -0.04 -2.23
CA GLN A 180 1.88 1.28 -1.91
C GLN A 180 1.77 2.17 -3.15
N TRP A 181 2.87 2.34 -3.91
CA TRP A 181 2.85 3.17 -5.10
C TRP A 181 2.02 2.58 -6.24
N GLY A 182 2.08 1.26 -6.43
CA GLY A 182 1.28 0.59 -7.44
C GLY A 182 -0.21 0.78 -7.18
N LEU A 183 -0.64 0.59 -5.93
CA LEU A 183 -2.02 0.82 -5.50
C LEU A 183 -2.40 2.29 -5.65
N HIS A 184 -1.57 3.24 -5.21
CA HIS A 184 -1.86 4.67 -5.40
C HIS A 184 -2.03 5.05 -6.88
N ALA A 185 -1.27 4.42 -7.78
CA ALA A 185 -1.44 4.62 -9.22
C ALA A 185 -2.75 4.00 -9.75
N VAL A 186 -3.22 2.88 -9.20
CA VAL A 186 -4.56 2.33 -9.48
C VAL A 186 -5.64 3.29 -9.02
N LEU A 187 -5.55 3.78 -7.79
CA LEU A 187 -6.52 4.72 -7.22
C LEU A 187 -6.55 6.05 -7.97
N MET A 188 -5.41 6.53 -8.44
CA MET A 188 -5.31 7.67 -9.35
C MET A 188 -6.05 7.41 -10.67
N ARG A 189 -5.89 6.22 -11.28
CA ARG A 189 -6.58 5.86 -12.52
C ARG A 189 -8.10 5.71 -12.34
N LEU A 190 -8.56 5.37 -11.13
CA LEU A 190 -9.97 5.39 -10.77
C LEU A 190 -10.50 6.80 -10.48
N ASP A 191 -9.64 7.83 -10.48
CA ASP A 191 -9.96 9.18 -10.02
C ASP A 191 -10.52 9.21 -8.59
N ALA A 192 -10.01 8.32 -7.72
CA ALA A 192 -10.56 8.12 -6.38
C ALA A 192 -10.28 9.30 -5.45
N GLU A 193 -11.29 9.68 -4.65
CA GLU A 193 -11.13 10.59 -3.53
C GLU A 193 -11.91 10.16 -2.28
N GLY A 194 -11.53 10.70 -1.12
CA GLY A 194 -12.25 10.44 0.12
C GLY A 194 -11.38 10.43 1.37
N ASP A 195 -11.96 9.90 2.45
CA ASP A 195 -11.30 9.76 3.75
C ASP A 195 -10.56 8.42 3.85
N PHE A 196 -9.30 8.42 3.40
CA PHE A 196 -8.39 7.29 3.55
C PHE A 196 -7.66 7.30 4.89
N GLN A 197 -7.64 8.43 5.60
CA GLN A 197 -7.04 8.55 6.92
C GLN A 197 -7.78 7.71 7.95
N THR A 198 -9.11 7.84 8.02
CA THR A 198 -9.93 7.08 8.97
C THR A 198 -9.83 5.58 8.70
N LEU A 199 -9.87 5.19 7.42
CA LEU A 199 -9.69 3.81 6.98
C LEU A 199 -8.34 3.25 7.44
N PHE A 200 -7.24 3.95 7.15
CA PHE A 200 -5.92 3.46 7.49
C PHE A 200 -5.70 3.40 9.00
N ARG A 201 -6.21 4.38 9.75
CA ARG A 201 -6.15 4.38 11.23
C ARG A 201 -6.88 3.18 11.82
N ASP A 202 -8.08 2.89 11.34
CA ASP A 202 -8.86 1.72 11.75
C ASP A 202 -8.09 0.40 11.53
N ILE A 203 -7.47 0.25 10.37
CA ILE A 203 -6.62 -0.92 10.08
C ILE A 203 -5.45 -1.01 11.07
N LEU A 204 -4.76 0.10 11.36
CA LEU A 204 -3.65 0.09 12.31
C LEU A 204 -4.09 -0.14 13.77
N SER A 205 -5.34 0.17 14.15
CA SER A 205 -5.86 -0.03 15.51
C SER A 205 -6.46 -1.42 15.75
N THR A 206 -7.16 -1.97 14.76
CA THR A 206 -7.96 -3.20 14.91
C THR A 206 -7.11 -4.46 14.73
N SER A 207 -5.98 -4.34 14.04
CA SER A 207 -5.17 -5.48 13.64
C SER A 207 -4.15 -5.83 14.72
N ARG A 208 -4.18 -6.99 15.37
CA ARG A 208 -3.02 -7.47 16.17
C ARG A 208 -2.38 -8.65 15.45
N VAL A 209 -1.07 -8.57 15.21
CA VAL A 209 -0.31 -9.65 14.55
C VAL A 209 -0.20 -10.84 15.50
N GLY A 210 -1.20 -11.73 15.49
CA GLY A 210 -1.22 -12.93 16.33
C GLY A 210 -2.57 -13.41 16.85
N ASP A 211 -3.70 -12.81 16.45
CA ASP A 211 -5.04 -13.29 16.83
C ASP A 211 -5.61 -14.35 15.86
N ILE A 212 -4.76 -14.97 15.03
CA ILE A 212 -5.09 -16.13 14.16
C ILE A 212 -4.01 -17.19 14.32
#